data_AF-A0A1Y1MDE8-F1
#
_entry.id   AF-A0A1Y1MDE8-F1
#
_cell.length_a   1.000
_cell.length_b   1.000
_cell.length_c   1.000
_cell.angle_alpha   90.00
_cell.angle_beta   90.00
_cell.angle_gamma   90.00
#
_symmetry.space_group_name_H-M   'P 1'
#
loop_
_entity.id
_entity.type
_entity.pdbx_description
1 polymer ?
#
loop_
_entity_poly.entity_id
_entity_poly.type
_entity_poly.pdbx_seq_one_letter_code
_entity_poly.pdbx_strand_id
1 'polypeptide(L)'
;MTAHQHGIGHDDLNRLMSNPADLEFTIELVKVEEPNEYQKESWQMNELEQVDRVHELKELGNAEYKSSNHEAASKMYAEAIGILERLMIKEKPQSEEWNDLNKMKIPLLSNYSQCMMAKGDFYAVIEHCTSVLKIEPGRSDSLRGYSMDYCR
;
A
#
# COMPACT_ATOMS: atom_id res chain seq x y z
N MET A 1 5.93 44.95 -16.54
CA MET A 1 5.19 43.76 -16.06
C MET A 1 4.94 42.85 -17.24
N THR A 2 5.76 41.82 -17.44
CA THR A 2 5.62 40.85 -18.53
C THR A 2 4.84 39.64 -18.02
N ALA A 3 3.52 39.66 -18.22
CA ALA A 3 2.68 38.49 -17.99
C ALA A 3 3.13 37.38 -18.95
N HIS A 4 3.65 36.28 -18.40
CA HIS A 4 4.03 35.10 -19.16
C HIS A 4 2.75 34.48 -19.74
N GLN A 5 2.47 34.75 -21.02
CA GLN A 5 1.51 33.97 -21.81
C GLN A 5 2.16 32.65 -22.23
N HIS A 6 2.45 31.78 -21.27
CA HIS A 6 2.66 30.37 -21.58
C HIS A 6 1.27 29.74 -21.58
N GLY A 7 0.73 29.52 -22.78
CA GLY A 7 -0.51 28.76 -22.95
C GLY A 7 -0.38 27.40 -22.25
N ILE A 8 -1.51 26.86 -21.80
CA ILE A 8 -1.60 25.64 -20.96
C ILE A 8 -1.25 24.34 -21.73
N GLY A 9 -0.51 24.44 -22.83
CA GLY A 9 -0.13 23.31 -23.68
C GLY A 9 -1.25 22.78 -24.58
N HIS A 10 -2.43 23.40 -24.55
CA HIS A 10 -3.62 22.98 -25.27
C HIS A 10 -4.18 24.17 -26.07
N ASP A 11 -3.99 24.15 -27.39
CA ASP A 11 -4.34 25.27 -28.28
C ASP A 11 -5.83 25.60 -28.32
N ASP A 12 -6.67 24.59 -28.18
CA ASP A 12 -8.12 24.71 -28.06
C ASP A 12 -8.53 25.41 -26.77
N LEU A 13 -7.96 25.02 -25.63
CA LEU A 13 -8.21 25.69 -24.35
C LEU A 13 -7.65 27.11 -24.33
N ASN A 14 -6.49 27.35 -24.94
CA ASN A 14 -5.92 28.70 -25.10
C ASN A 14 -6.85 29.61 -25.91
N ARG A 15 -7.50 29.09 -26.96
CA ARG A 15 -8.50 29.82 -27.76
C ARG A 15 -9.76 30.10 -26.96
N LEU A 16 -10.25 29.11 -26.21
CA LEU A 16 -11.42 29.27 -25.33
C LEU A 16 -11.14 30.32 -24.23
N MET A 17 -9.94 30.35 -23.66
CA MET A 17 -9.54 31.37 -22.69
C MET A 17 -9.43 32.77 -23.32
N SER A 18 -8.94 32.85 -24.56
CA SER A 18 -8.78 34.12 -25.27
C SER A 18 -10.11 34.67 -25.80
N ASN A 19 -11.09 33.79 -26.03
CA ASN A 19 -12.43 34.13 -26.48
C ASN A 19 -13.46 33.25 -25.75
N PRO A 20 -13.88 33.65 -24.53
CA PRO A 20 -14.82 32.88 -23.71
C PRO A 20 -16.13 32.62 -24.45
N ALA A 21 -16.62 31.40 -24.34
CA ALA A 21 -17.90 30.98 -24.89
C ALA A 21 -18.65 30.14 -23.85
N ASP A 22 -19.98 30.11 -23.96
CA ASP A 22 -20.81 29.24 -23.13
C ASP A 22 -20.51 27.77 -23.45
N LEU A 23 -20.40 26.94 -22.41
CA LEU A 23 -20.11 25.52 -22.52
C LEU A 23 -21.29 24.70 -22.03
N GLU A 24 -21.65 23.68 -22.79
CA GLU A 24 -22.64 22.68 -22.40
C GLU A 24 -21.91 21.38 -22.07
N PHE A 25 -22.11 20.88 -20.85
CA PHE A 25 -21.58 19.60 -20.40
C PHE A 25 -22.73 18.67 -20.06
N THR A 26 -22.73 17.46 -20.62
CA THR A 26 -23.58 16.37 -20.16
C THR A 26 -22.77 15.52 -19.19
N ILE A 27 -23.20 15.47 -17.93
CA ILE A 27 -22.56 14.67 -16.89
C ILE A 27 -23.47 13.48 -16.59
N GLU A 28 -22.92 12.27 -16.69
CA GLU A 28 -23.61 11.04 -16.32
C GLU A 28 -23.09 10.55 -14.96
N LEU A 29 -24.00 10.32 -14.01
CA LEU A 29 -23.66 9.77 -12.70
C LEU A 29 -23.63 8.24 -12.80
N VAL A 30 -22.43 7.66 -12.73
CA VAL A 30 -22.24 6.20 -12.89
C VAL A 30 -22.51 5.43 -11.59
N LYS A 31 -22.07 5.95 -10.44
CA LYS A 31 -22.18 5.31 -9.13
C LYS A 31 -22.20 6.35 -8.02
N VAL A 32 -22.96 6.08 -6.96
CA VAL A 32 -22.89 6.81 -5.68
C VAL A 32 -22.37 5.84 -4.64
N GLU A 33 -21.33 6.23 -3.91
CA GLU A 33 -20.77 5.46 -2.79
C GLU A 33 -21.23 6.11 -1.49
N GLU A 34 -21.73 5.29 -0.56
CA GLU A 34 -22.05 5.76 0.79
C GLU A 34 -20.78 6.29 1.48
N PRO A 35 -20.87 7.21 2.47
CA PRO A 35 -19.71 7.73 3.18
C PRO A 35 -18.79 6.66 3.78
N ASN A 36 -19.33 5.47 4.07
CA ASN A 36 -18.60 4.31 4.59
C ASN A 36 -18.08 3.36 3.50
N GLU A 37 -18.55 3.51 2.25
CA GLU A 37 -18.10 2.73 1.09
C GLU A 37 -17.04 3.47 0.28
N TYR A 38 -16.93 4.79 0.44
CA TYR A 38 -15.89 5.59 -0.19
C TYR A 38 -14.52 5.29 0.42
N GLN A 39 -13.77 4.41 -0.23
CA GLN A 39 -12.35 4.27 0.04
C GLN A 39 -11.62 5.37 -0.73
N LYS A 40 -11.10 6.37 0.00
CA LYS A 40 -10.19 7.37 -0.58
C LYS A 40 -9.09 6.65 -1.35
N GLU A 41 -8.79 7.15 -2.53
CA GLU A 41 -7.62 6.66 -3.26
C GLU A 41 -6.35 6.97 -2.48
N SER A 42 -5.31 6.13 -2.60
CA SER A 42 -4.08 6.23 -1.80
C SER A 42 -3.40 7.62 -1.84
N TRP A 43 -3.61 8.41 -2.91
CA TRP A 43 -3.08 9.76 -3.09
C TRP A 43 -3.90 10.86 -2.42
N GLN A 44 -5.15 10.56 -2.05
CA GLN A 44 -6.05 11.47 -1.34
C GLN A 44 -5.98 11.30 0.18
N MET A 45 -5.35 10.22 0.66
CA MET A 45 -5.19 9.94 2.09
C MET A 45 -4.03 10.75 2.67
N ASN A 46 -4.25 11.34 3.85
CA ASN A 46 -3.13 11.86 4.66
C ASN A 46 -2.39 10.71 5.38
N GLU A 47 -1.27 11.02 6.04
CA GLU A 47 -0.41 9.98 6.64
C GLU A 47 -1.09 9.22 7.78
N LEU A 48 -1.94 9.88 8.57
CA LEU A 48 -2.72 9.23 9.63
C LEU A 48 -3.77 8.28 9.03
N GLU A 49 -4.48 8.72 7.99
CA GLU A 49 -5.45 7.91 7.26
C GLU A 49 -4.79 6.69 6.60
N GLN A 50 -3.56 6.84 6.09
CA GLN A 50 -2.79 5.73 5.55
C GLN A 50 -2.41 4.71 6.62
N VAL A 51 -2.05 5.16 7.84
CA VAL A 51 -1.78 4.26 8.98
C VAL A 51 -3.06 3.54 9.43
N ASP A 52 -4.19 4.25 9.53
CA ASP A 52 -5.48 3.63 9.85
C ASP A 52 -5.89 2.57 8.82
N ARG A 53 -5.66 2.86 7.52
CA ARG A 53 -5.89 1.91 6.44
C ARG A 53 -5.01 0.67 6.57
N VAL A 54 -3.76 0.82 6.97
CA VAL A 54 -2.86 -0.32 7.24
C VAL A 54 -3.42 -1.21 8.35
N HIS A 55 -3.96 -0.61 9.42
CA HIS A 55 -4.60 -1.37 10.50
C HIS A 55 -5.85 -2.11 10.04
N GLU A 56 -6.70 -1.47 9.24
CA GLU A 56 -7.89 -2.09 8.65
C GLU A 56 -7.54 -3.28 7.76
N LEU A 57 -6.61 -3.09 6.81
CA LEU A 57 -6.15 -4.14 5.90
C LEU A 57 -5.55 -5.34 6.64
N LYS A 58 -4.84 -5.09 7.74
CA LYS A 58 -4.32 -6.15 8.60
C LYS A 58 -5.45 -7.00 9.19
N GLU A 59 -6.50 -6.37 9.73
CA GLU A 59 -7.63 -7.11 10.32
C GLU A 59 -8.47 -7.84 9.26
N LEU A 60 -8.70 -7.22 8.09
CA LEU A 60 -9.34 -7.88 6.94
C LEU A 60 -8.52 -9.09 6.46
N GLY A 61 -7.20 -8.93 6.32
CA GLY A 61 -6.30 -10.02 5.99
C GLY A 61 -6.33 -11.15 7.02
N ASN A 62 -6.40 -10.82 8.32
CA ASN A 62 -6.52 -11.80 9.40
C ASN A 62 -7.85 -12.57 9.31
N ALA A 63 -8.95 -11.91 8.95
CA ALA A 63 -10.26 -12.53 8.79
C ALA A 63 -10.30 -13.49 7.59
N GLU A 64 -9.76 -13.08 6.44
CA GLU A 64 -9.61 -13.93 5.26
C GLU A 64 -8.69 -15.13 5.53
N TYR A 65 -7.60 -14.92 6.27
CA TYR A 65 -6.66 -15.98 6.64
C TYR A 65 -7.34 -17.05 7.51
N LYS A 66 -8.15 -16.63 8.50
CA LYS A 66 -8.94 -17.55 9.34
C LYS A 66 -9.97 -18.34 8.53
N SER A 67 -10.46 -17.76 7.43
CA SER A 67 -11.39 -18.40 6.50
C SER A 67 -10.68 -19.31 5.49
N SER A 68 -9.38 -19.58 5.65
CA SER A 68 -8.52 -20.33 4.73
C SER A 68 -8.43 -19.73 3.32
N ASN A 69 -8.83 -18.47 3.15
CA ASN A 69 -8.70 -17.74 1.89
C ASN A 69 -7.34 -17.04 1.82
N HIS A 70 -6.28 -17.84 1.70
CA HIS A 70 -4.91 -17.36 1.71
C HIS A 70 -4.60 -16.41 0.53
N GLU A 71 -5.33 -16.52 -0.58
CA GLU A 71 -5.18 -15.59 -1.70
C GLU A 71 -5.68 -14.18 -1.37
N ALA A 72 -6.91 -14.05 -0.89
CA ALA A 72 -7.43 -12.75 -0.50
C ALA A 72 -6.60 -12.15 0.65
N ALA A 73 -6.28 -12.95 1.67
CA ALA A 73 -5.42 -12.53 2.77
C ALA A 73 -4.06 -11.99 2.28
N SER A 74 -3.42 -12.69 1.34
CA SER A 74 -2.14 -12.26 0.78
C SER A 74 -2.21 -10.90 0.08
N LYS A 75 -3.29 -10.62 -0.66
CA LYS A 75 -3.49 -9.33 -1.34
C LYS A 75 -3.64 -8.19 -0.33
N MET A 76 -4.42 -8.41 0.73
CA MET A 76 -4.60 -7.41 1.80
C MET A 76 -3.30 -7.09 2.54
N TYR A 77 -2.52 -8.12 2.90
CA TYR A 77 -1.22 -7.90 3.53
C TYR A 77 -0.22 -7.20 2.60
N ALA A 78 -0.18 -7.56 1.32
CA ALA A 78 0.68 -6.91 0.34
C ALA A 78 0.33 -5.42 0.16
N GLU A 79 -0.96 -5.08 0.10
CA GLU A 79 -1.42 -3.70 0.04
C GLU A 79 -0.97 -2.90 1.26
N ALA A 80 -1.17 -3.45 2.47
CA ALA A 80 -0.75 -2.83 3.73
C ALA A 80 0.77 -2.60 3.79
N ILE A 81 1.56 -3.58 3.34
CA ILE A 81 3.02 -3.47 3.24
C ILE A 81 3.40 -2.34 2.27
N GLY A 82 2.76 -2.27 1.10
CA GLY A 82 3.03 -1.24 0.11
C GLY A 82 2.71 0.18 0.59
N ILE A 83 1.66 0.35 1.40
CA ILE A 83 1.35 1.64 2.04
C ILE A 83 2.48 2.02 3.03
N LEU A 84 2.89 1.10 3.89
CA LEU A 84 3.97 1.34 4.86
C LEU A 84 5.30 1.67 4.16
N GLU A 85 5.65 0.98 3.07
CA GLU A 85 6.88 1.28 2.32
C GLU A 85 6.88 2.69 1.73
N ARG A 86 5.74 3.16 1.22
CA ARG A 86 5.62 4.54 0.74
C ARG A 86 5.77 5.57 1.86
N LEU A 87 5.19 5.32 3.03
CA LEU A 87 5.37 6.16 4.21
C LEU A 87 6.85 6.18 4.63
N MET A 88 7.50 5.02 4.69
CA MET A 88 8.89 4.88 5.09
C MET A 88 9.88 5.58 4.14
N ILE A 89 9.56 5.77 2.86
CA ILE A 89 10.40 6.52 1.90
C ILE A 89 10.47 8.02 2.27
N LYS A 90 9.42 8.56 2.88
CA LYS A 90 9.39 9.95 3.32
C LYS A 90 10.21 10.18 4.59
N GLU A 91 10.34 9.14 5.41
CA GLU A 91 11.05 9.21 6.67
C GLU A 91 12.55 8.92 6.53
N LYS A 92 13.34 9.53 7.42
CA LYS A 92 14.78 9.26 7.48
C LYS A 92 14.99 7.83 8.00
N PRO A 93 15.78 6.99 7.32
CA PRO A 93 16.13 5.67 7.83
C PRO A 93 16.63 5.74 9.29
N GLN A 94 16.17 4.80 10.11
CA GLN A 94 16.48 4.69 11.55
C GLN A 94 16.00 5.87 12.43
N SER A 95 15.20 6.82 11.93
CA SER A 95 14.48 7.75 12.80
C SER A 95 13.44 7.02 13.65
N GLU A 96 12.92 7.70 14.68
CA GLU A 96 11.88 7.14 15.54
C GLU A 96 10.63 6.77 14.73
N GLU A 97 10.20 7.67 13.86
CA GLU A 97 9.06 7.53 12.97
C GLU A 97 9.25 6.37 11.98
N TRP A 98 10.43 6.28 11.35
CA TRP A 98 10.77 5.16 10.46
C TRP A 98 10.76 3.82 11.21
N ASN A 99 11.29 3.79 12.43
CA ASN A 99 11.30 2.58 13.25
C ASN A 99 9.89 2.16 13.66
N ASP A 100 8.99 3.10 13.94
CA ASP A 100 7.60 2.79 14.29
C ASP A 100 6.81 2.23 13.10
N LEU A 101 7.00 2.81 11.91
CA LEU A 101 6.47 2.24 10.66
C LEU A 101 7.03 0.83 10.41
N ASN A 102 8.33 0.62 10.65
CA ASN A 102 8.97 -0.67 10.48
C ASN A 102 8.45 -1.72 11.48
N LYS A 103 8.19 -1.35 12.74
CA LYS A 103 7.56 -2.23 13.74
C LYS A 103 6.18 -2.72 13.28
N MET A 104 5.40 -1.86 12.62
CA MET A 104 4.10 -2.23 12.05
C MET A 104 4.23 -3.17 10.83
N LYS A 105 5.30 -3.01 10.04
CA LYS A 105 5.57 -3.83 8.85
C LYS A 105 5.91 -5.29 9.19
N ILE A 106 6.63 -5.53 10.29
CA ILE A 106 7.10 -6.87 10.71
C ILE A 106 5.97 -7.92 10.80
N PRO A 107 4.88 -7.70 11.57
CA PRO A 107 3.79 -8.69 11.65
C PRO A 107 3.09 -8.92 10.33
N LEU A 108 2.94 -7.89 9.49
CA LEU A 108 2.34 -8.01 8.15
C LEU A 108 3.18 -8.91 7.23
N LEU A 109 4.50 -8.71 7.21
CA LEU A 109 5.42 -9.57 6.44
C LEU A 109 5.37 -11.02 6.93
N SER A 110 5.29 -11.21 8.25
CA SER A 110 5.13 -12.54 8.84
C SER A 110 3.84 -13.23 8.38
N ASN A 111 2.71 -12.52 8.39
CA ASN A 111 1.42 -13.09 7.98
C ASN A 111 1.36 -13.32 6.45
N TYR A 112 1.93 -12.41 5.66
CA TYR A 112 2.06 -12.56 4.21
C TYR A 112 2.90 -13.80 3.85
N SER A 113 4.02 -14.00 4.54
CA SER A 113 4.88 -15.18 4.35
C SER A 113 4.12 -16.48 4.63
N GLN A 114 3.30 -16.52 5.69
CA GLN A 114 2.45 -17.68 5.99
C GLN A 114 1.43 -17.96 4.88
N CYS A 115 0.82 -16.91 4.29
CA CYS A 115 -0.08 -17.09 3.15
C CYS A 115 0.63 -17.67 1.93
N MET A 116 1.86 -17.21 1.66
CA MET A 116 2.66 -17.69 0.52
C MET A 116 3.16 -19.11 0.73
N MET A 117 3.52 -19.49 1.95
CA MET A 117 3.83 -20.89 2.30
C MET A 117 2.64 -21.82 2.02
N ALA A 118 1.41 -21.38 2.36
CA ALA A 118 0.20 -22.15 2.05
C ALA A 118 -0.06 -22.30 0.53
N LYS A 119 0.48 -21.40 -0.29
CA LYS A 119 0.37 -21.42 -1.76
C LYS A 119 1.51 -22.16 -2.47
N GLY A 120 2.62 -22.46 -1.79
CA GLY A 120 3.80 -23.07 -2.39
C GLY A 120 4.65 -22.14 -3.27
N ASP A 121 4.50 -20.82 -3.13
CA ASP A 121 5.24 -19.81 -3.91
C ASP A 121 6.38 -19.20 -3.07
N PHE A 122 7.56 -19.83 -3.13
CA PHE A 122 8.68 -19.58 -2.21
C PHE A 122 9.64 -18.47 -2.68
N TYR A 123 9.54 -17.97 -3.91
CA TYR A 123 10.49 -16.98 -4.44
C TYR A 123 10.23 -15.57 -3.90
N ALA A 124 8.96 -15.15 -3.76
CA ALA A 124 8.61 -13.83 -3.21
C ALA A 124 8.87 -13.72 -1.68
N VAL A 125 8.85 -14.86 -0.97
CA VAL A 125 9.07 -14.93 0.48
C VAL A 125 10.54 -14.67 0.82
N ILE A 126 11.48 -15.19 0.02
CA ILE A 126 12.92 -15.10 0.30
C ILE A 126 13.42 -13.65 0.24
N GLU A 127 12.99 -12.85 -0.75
CA GLU A 127 13.41 -11.45 -0.88
C GLU A 127 12.92 -10.60 0.31
N HIS A 128 11.65 -10.78 0.70
CA HIS A 128 11.05 -10.05 1.81
C HIS A 128 11.57 -10.51 3.18
N CYS A 129 11.74 -11.81 3.42
CA CYS A 129 12.29 -12.34 4.68
C CYS A 129 13.75 -11.95 4.91
N THR A 130 14.56 -11.81 3.86
CA THR A 130 15.97 -11.39 3.97
C THR A 130 16.10 -9.95 4.50
N SER A 131 15.11 -9.09 4.25
CA SER A 131 15.06 -7.74 4.80
C SER A 131 14.71 -7.71 6.29
N VAL A 132 13.81 -8.58 6.74
CA VAL A 132 13.39 -8.72 8.15
C VAL A 132 14.50 -9.34 9.01
N LEU A 133 15.23 -10.32 8.45
CA LEU A 133 16.32 -11.02 9.13
C LEU A 133 17.53 -10.12 9.48
N LYS A 134 17.71 -8.98 8.79
CA LYS A 134 18.78 -8.02 9.11
C LYS A 134 18.49 -7.15 10.34
N ILE A 135 17.25 -7.11 10.81
CA ILE A 135 16.79 -6.13 11.81
C ILE A 135 16.57 -6.77 13.19
N GLU A 136 16.07 -8.01 13.26
CA GLU A 136 15.92 -8.73 14.54
C GLU A 136 16.52 -10.15 14.51
N PRO A 137 17.74 -10.35 15.05
CA PRO A 137 18.36 -11.66 15.11
C PRO A 137 17.66 -12.63 16.08
N GLY A 138 16.70 -12.20 16.89
CA GLY A 138 15.97 -13.02 17.88
C GLY A 138 14.68 -13.69 17.36
N ARG A 139 14.10 -13.21 16.26
CA ARG A 139 12.96 -13.87 15.57
C ARG A 139 13.44 -14.94 14.59
N SER A 140 14.74 -15.23 14.59
CA SER A 140 15.42 -16.13 13.68
C SER A 140 15.07 -17.60 13.91
N ASP A 141 14.79 -18.03 15.15
CA ASP A 141 14.57 -19.45 15.42
C ASP A 141 13.26 -20.01 14.85
N SER A 142 12.20 -19.21 14.80
CA SER A 142 10.92 -19.64 14.22
C SER A 142 11.00 -19.72 12.70
N LEU A 143 11.52 -18.70 12.01
CA LEU A 143 11.62 -18.69 10.55
C LEU A 143 12.74 -19.59 10.00
N ARG A 144 13.86 -19.73 10.73
CA ARG A 144 14.99 -20.59 10.32
C ARG A 144 14.67 -22.07 10.50
N GLY A 145 13.89 -22.45 11.51
CA GLY A 145 13.35 -23.80 11.67
C GLY A 145 12.52 -24.23 10.47
N TYR A 146 11.58 -23.39 10.03
CA TYR A 146 10.74 -23.68 8.85
C TYR A 146 11.51 -23.71 7.53
N SER A 147 12.58 -22.93 7.38
CA SER A 147 13.44 -22.98 6.17
C SER A 147 14.34 -24.23 6.08
N MET A 148 14.67 -24.84 7.22
CA MET A 148 15.54 -26.03 7.28
C MET A 148 14.76 -27.34 7.15
N ASP A 149 13.50 -27.40 7.60
CA ASP A 149 12.67 -28.60 7.49
C ASP A 149 12.27 -28.96 6.04
N TYR A 150 12.33 -28.01 5.10
CA TYR A 150 11.97 -28.22 3.69
C TYR A 150 13.18 -28.37 2.73
N CYS A 151 14.41 -28.36 3.26
CA CYS A 151 15.63 -28.73 2.53
C CYS A 151 16.03 -30.20 2.76
N ARG A 152 15.12 -31.05 3.25
CA ARG A 152 15.30 -32.51 3.35
C ARG A 152 14.24 -33.27 2.56
#